data_AF-A0A0K1IUS0-F1
#
_entry.id   AF-A0A0K1IUS0-F1
#
_cell.length_a   1.000
_cell.length_b   1.000
_cell.length_c   1.000
_cell.angle_alpha   90.00
_cell.angle_beta   90.00
_cell.angle_gamma   90.00
#
_symmetry.space_group_name_H-M   'P 1'
#
loop_
_entity.id
_entity.type
_entity.pdbx_description
1 polymer ?
#
loop_
_entity_poly.entity_id
_entity_poly.type
_entity_poly.pdbx_seq_one_letter_code
_entity_poly.pdbx_strand_id
1 'polypeptide(L)'
;MPLGFIGQNLETILTGLSMMVIGGWLYEARDGFFLSGGSFRNKYESLVILLVSVVAVSMMTPFIEQFWTSIVNQYGSTRILGVGLILGMVAVNDAAEWTFTDAKSLSVYAVGALFVLKPELVQSIL
;
A
#
# COMPACT_ATOMS: atom_id res chain seq x y z
N MET A 1 22.82 1.09 0.94
CA MET A 1 21.97 -0.01 0.40
C MET A 1 20.51 0.15 0.88
N PRO A 2 19.79 1.23 0.53
CA PRO A 2 18.39 1.39 0.91
C PRO A 2 17.44 0.43 0.16
N LEU A 3 17.81 0.04 -1.06
CA LEU A 3 16.97 -0.80 -1.91
C LEU A 3 16.94 -2.27 -1.49
N GLY A 4 18.07 -2.84 -1.03
CA GLY A 4 18.12 -4.18 -0.45
C GLY A 4 17.27 -4.30 0.83
N PHE A 5 17.22 -3.25 1.66
CA PHE A 5 16.35 -3.19 2.84
C PHE A 5 14.86 -3.20 2.46
N ILE A 6 14.47 -2.46 1.41
CA ILE A 6 13.09 -2.45 0.90
C ILE A 6 12.72 -3.84 0.37
N GLY A 7 13.63 -4.50 -0.36
CA GLY A 7 13.39 -5.86 -0.86
C GLY A 7 13.16 -6.89 0.25
N GLN A 8 13.92 -6.81 1.34
CA GLN A 8 13.82 -7.73 2.47
C GLN A 8 12.59 -7.50 3.35
N ASN A 9 12.10 -6.25 3.42
CA ASN A 9 10.96 -5.87 4.26
C ASN A 9 9.69 -5.58 3.45
N LEU A 10 9.66 -5.95 2.17
CA LEU A 10 8.58 -5.59 1.25
C LEU A 10 7.22 -6.13 1.75
N GLU A 11 7.21 -7.35 2.27
CA GLU A 11 6.01 -7.98 2.85
C GLU A 11 5.43 -7.14 4.01
N THR A 12 6.29 -6.73 4.93
CA THR A 12 5.93 -5.87 6.07
C THR A 12 5.44 -4.50 5.61
N ILE A 13 6.09 -3.91 4.61
CA ILE A 13 5.69 -2.60 4.05
C ILE A 13 4.31 -2.70 3.40
N LEU A 14 4.07 -3.70 2.54
CA LEU A 14 2.80 -3.90 1.86
C LEU A 14 1.67 -4.21 2.85
N THR A 15 1.97 -4.99 3.88
CA THR A 15 1.04 -5.27 4.98
C THR A 15 0.69 -3.97 5.71
N GLY A 16 1.67 -3.18 6.13
CA GLY A 16 1.45 -1.91 6.80
C GLY A 16 0.62 -0.92 5.97
N LEU A 17 0.92 -0.80 4.67
CA LEU A 17 0.15 0.05 3.75
C LEU A 17 -1.31 -0.43 3.60
N SER A 18 -1.52 -1.74 3.47
CA SER A 18 -2.87 -2.32 3.37
C SER A 18 -3.67 -2.08 4.66
N MET A 19 -3.04 -2.29 5.81
CA MET A 19 -3.65 -2.02 7.11
C MET A 19 -3.95 -0.53 7.33
N MET A 20 -3.12 0.37 6.79
CA MET A 20 -3.39 1.80 6.84
C MET A 20 -4.65 2.16 6.05
N VAL A 21 -4.83 1.61 4.85
CA VAL A 21 -6.03 1.83 4.02
C VAL A 21 -7.28 1.27 4.72
N ILE A 22 -7.20 0.05 5.27
CA ILE A 22 -8.30 -0.57 6.01
C ILE A 22 -8.66 0.25 7.26
N GLY A 23 -7.65 0.67 8.03
CA GLY A 23 -7.84 1.48 9.23
C GLY A 23 -8.51 2.82 8.92
N GLY A 24 -8.04 3.51 7.87
CA GLY A 24 -8.64 4.77 7.41
C GLY A 24 -10.09 4.65 6.94
N TRP A 25 -10.52 3.45 6.52
CA TRP A 25 -11.92 3.19 6.13
C TRP A 25 -12.84 2.93 7.33
N LEU A 26 -12.32 2.44 8.46
CA LEU A 26 -13.13 2.08 9.63
C LEU A 26 -13.68 3.31 10.37
N TYR A 27 -12.84 4.32 10.59
CA TYR A 27 -13.24 5.57 11.25
C TYR A 27 -12.26 6.71 10.97
N GLU A 28 -12.72 7.93 11.20
CA GLU A 28 -11.93 9.15 11.23
C GLU A 28 -12.05 9.80 12.61
N ALA A 29 -10.91 10.08 13.24
CA ALA A 29 -10.83 10.76 14.53
C ALA A 29 -10.04 12.07 14.37
N ARG A 30 -10.66 13.20 14.73
CA ARG A 30 -10.03 14.52 14.74
C ARG A 30 -10.38 15.27 16.03
N ASP A 31 -9.77 16.43 16.23
CA ASP A 31 -10.10 17.31 17.34
C ASP A 31 -11.58 17.68 17.34
N GLY A 32 -12.31 17.20 18.35
CA GLY A 32 -13.72 17.49 18.58
C GLY A 32 -14.72 16.53 17.92
N PHE A 33 -14.31 15.55 17.10
CA PHE A 33 -15.25 14.59 16.52
C PHE A 33 -14.67 13.21 16.19
N PHE A 34 -15.57 12.23 16.13
CA PHE A 34 -15.29 10.88 15.67
C PHE A 34 -16.38 10.49 14.66
N LEU A 35 -15.96 10.06 13.47
CA LEU A 35 -16.86 9.72 12.36
C LEU A 35 -16.63 8.27 11.95
N SER A 36 -17.70 7.50 11.81
CA SER A 36 -17.62 6.12 11.31
C SER A 36 -18.91 5.76 10.56
N GLY A 37 -18.75 5.20 9.36
CA GLY A 37 -19.87 4.92 8.46
C GLY A 37 -20.64 6.18 8.04
N GLY A 38 -19.94 7.30 7.86
CA GLY A 38 -20.56 8.58 7.44
C GLY A 38 -21.33 9.33 8.53
N SER A 39 -21.35 8.84 9.78
CA SER A 39 -22.08 9.48 10.89
C SER A 39 -21.15 9.82 12.05
N PHE A 40 -21.43 10.95 12.70
CA PHE A 40 -20.78 11.33 13.96
C PHE A 40 -21.18 10.36 15.07
N ARG A 41 -20.21 9.99 15.91
CA ARG A 41 -20.38 9.04 17.00
C ARG A 41 -20.21 9.73 18.34
N ASN A 42 -21.04 9.33 19.30
CA ASN A 42 -20.89 9.82 20.67
C ASN A 42 -19.67 9.17 21.34
N LYS A 43 -19.23 9.71 22.48
CA LYS A 43 -18.00 9.28 23.16
C LYS A 43 -17.93 7.77 23.44
N TYR A 44 -19.05 7.16 23.83
CA TYR A 44 -19.09 5.73 24.16
C TYR A 44 -19.10 4.86 22.92
N GLU A 45 -19.87 5.24 21.89
CA GLU A 45 -19.86 4.58 20.58
C GLU A 45 -18.46 4.63 19.94
N SER A 46 -17.79 5.79 19.99
CA SER A 46 -16.43 5.94 19.48
C SER A 46 -15.45 5.00 20.17
N LEU A 47 -15.57 4.85 21.49
CA LEU A 47 -14.74 3.90 22.25
C LEU A 47 -15.01 2.46 21.83
N VAL A 48 -16.28 2.06 21.69
CA VAL A 48 -16.64 0.71 21.24
C VAL A 48 -16.12 0.45 19.84
N ILE A 49 -16.30 1.39 18.90
CA ILE A 49 -15.82 1.26 17.52
C ILE A 49 -14.29 1.14 17.50
N LEU A 50 -13.58 1.96 18.28
CA LEU A 50 -12.13 1.87 18.40
C LEU A 50 -11.68 0.49 18.89
N LEU A 51 -12.28 0.00 19.99
CA LEU A 51 -11.93 -1.31 20.55
C LEU A 51 -12.22 -2.47 19.58
N VAL A 52 -13.38 -2.46 18.94
CA VAL A 52 -13.75 -3.45 17.92
C VAL A 52 -12.80 -3.38 16.72
N SER A 53 -12.44 -2.16 16.29
CA SER A 53 -11.51 -1.95 15.18
C SER A 53 -10.13 -2.49 15.53
N VAL A 54 -9.61 -2.27 16.73
CA VAL A 54 -8.32 -2.82 17.19
C VAL A 54 -8.33 -4.35 17.12
N VAL A 55 -9.41 -4.99 17.60
CA VAL A 55 -9.54 -6.46 17.55
C VAL A 55 -9.62 -6.94 16.10
N ALA A 56 -10.47 -6.32 15.28
CA ALA A 56 -10.65 -6.69 13.88
C ALA A 56 -9.34 -6.55 13.08
N VAL A 57 -8.66 -5.41 13.19
CA VAL A 57 -7.36 -5.14 12.58
C VAL A 57 -6.34 -6.19 13.04
N SER A 58 -6.25 -6.46 14.34
CA SER A 58 -5.31 -7.46 14.88
C SER A 58 -5.56 -8.86 14.33
N MET A 59 -6.83 -9.24 14.15
CA MET A 59 -7.19 -10.52 13.54
C MET A 59 -6.87 -10.56 12.06
N MET A 60 -7.03 -9.44 11.33
CA MET A 60 -6.78 -9.36 9.89
C MET A 60 -5.30 -9.33 9.53
N THR A 61 -4.46 -8.68 10.34
CA THR A 61 -3.01 -8.53 10.08
C THR A 61 -2.32 -9.82 9.63
N PRO A 62 -2.40 -10.96 10.34
CA PRO A 62 -1.70 -12.17 9.91
C PRO A 62 -2.19 -12.73 8.58
N PHE A 63 -3.47 -12.56 8.22
CA PHE A 63 -4.00 -12.98 6.92
C PHE A 63 -3.46 -12.09 5.79
N ILE A 64 -3.36 -10.78 6.03
CA ILE A 64 -2.82 -9.84 5.05
C ILE A 64 -1.32 -10.03 4.88
N GLU A 65 -0.60 -10.26 5.98
CA GLU A 65 0.82 -10.62 5.94
C GLU A 65 1.02 -11.89 5.12
N GLN A 66 0.29 -12.96 5.43
CA GLN A 66 0.39 -14.22 4.68
C GLN A 66 0.04 -14.06 3.19
N PHE A 67 -0.96 -13.24 2.87
CA PHE A 67 -1.32 -12.90 1.49
C PHE A 67 -0.12 -12.25 0.78
N TRP A 68 0.47 -11.21 1.38
CA TRP A 68 1.62 -10.53 0.77
C TRP A 68 2.86 -11.41 0.71
N THR A 69 3.16 -12.21 1.72
CA THR A 69 4.22 -13.22 1.69
C THR A 69 4.03 -14.20 0.54
N SER A 70 2.80 -14.67 0.30
CA SER A 70 2.53 -15.56 -0.83
C SER A 70 2.77 -14.86 -2.17
N ILE A 71 2.36 -13.60 -2.32
CA ILE A 71 2.55 -12.82 -3.54
C ILE A 71 4.03 -12.51 -3.77
N VAL A 72 4.76 -12.09 -2.74
CA VAL A 72 6.20 -11.79 -2.80
C VAL A 72 7.00 -13.03 -3.17
N ASN A 73 6.69 -14.18 -2.58
CA ASN A 73 7.34 -15.44 -2.93
C ASN A 73 7.03 -15.91 -4.36
N GLN A 74 5.80 -15.69 -4.85
CA GLN A 74 5.40 -16.12 -6.20
C GLN A 74 6.01 -15.25 -7.31
N TYR A 75 6.03 -13.93 -7.13
CA TYR A 75 6.39 -12.99 -8.19
C TYR A 75 7.77 -12.34 -8.01
N GLY A 76 8.33 -12.39 -6.81
CA GLY A 76 9.56 -11.70 -6.45
C GLY A 76 9.35 -10.21 -6.16
N SER A 77 10.13 -9.69 -5.21
CA SER A 77 10.03 -8.30 -4.75
C SER A 77 10.23 -7.26 -5.85
N THR A 78 11.16 -7.49 -6.77
CA THR A 78 11.47 -6.59 -7.89
C THR A 78 10.27 -6.36 -8.81
N ARG A 79 9.53 -7.42 -9.16
CA ARG A 79 8.37 -7.30 -10.05
C ARG A 79 7.23 -6.55 -9.38
N ILE A 80 7.02 -6.79 -8.10
CA ILE A 80 5.99 -6.10 -7.30
C ILE A 80 6.29 -4.60 -7.22
N LEU A 81 7.56 -4.23 -6.98
CA LEU A 81 7.98 -2.83 -7.03
C LEU A 81 7.75 -2.21 -8.41
N GLY A 82 8.05 -2.95 -9.49
CA GLY A 82 7.81 -2.50 -10.86
C GLY A 82 6.33 -2.23 -11.15
N VAL A 83 5.45 -3.16 -10.76
CA VAL A 83 3.99 -2.98 -10.87
C VAL A 83 3.53 -1.80 -9.99
N GLY A 84 4.06 -1.69 -8.78
CA GLY A 84 3.77 -0.59 -7.86
C GLY A 84 4.13 0.78 -8.44
N LEU A 85 5.26 0.90 -9.15
CA LEU A 85 5.64 2.13 -9.85
C LEU A 85 4.66 2.49 -10.97
N ILE A 86 4.27 1.50 -11.79
CA ILE A 86 3.33 1.72 -12.89
C ILE A 86 1.97 2.15 -12.34
N LEU A 87 1.40 1.38 -11.42
CA LEU A 87 0.10 1.67 -10.83
C LEU A 87 0.11 2.96 -10.01
N GLY A 88 1.20 3.21 -9.27
CA GLY A 88 1.37 4.44 -8.50
C GLY A 88 1.37 5.68 -9.40
N MET A 89 2.08 5.64 -10.54
CA MET A 89 2.09 6.76 -11.48
C MET A 89 0.72 6.93 -12.17
N VAL A 90 0.02 5.84 -12.49
CA VAL A 90 -1.37 5.90 -12.97
C VAL A 90 -2.26 6.59 -11.94
N ALA A 91 -2.19 6.19 -10.67
CA ALA A 91 -3.00 6.77 -9.60
C ALA A 91 -2.68 8.26 -9.35
N VAL A 92 -1.40 8.65 -9.41
CA VAL A 92 -0.99 10.06 -9.27
C VAL A 92 -1.51 10.90 -10.42
N ASN A 93 -1.42 10.39 -11.66
CA ASN A 93 -1.92 11.10 -12.83
C ASN A 93 -3.45 11.25 -12.78
N ASP A 94 -4.17 10.20 -12.40
CA ASP A 94 -5.61 10.25 -12.25
C ASP A 94 -6.04 11.25 -11.16
N ALA A 95 -5.41 11.18 -9.98
CA ALA A 95 -5.73 12.07 -8.86
C ALA A 95 -5.40 13.54 -9.12
N ALA A 96 -4.38 13.82 -9.93
CA ALA A 96 -3.96 15.18 -10.28
C ALA A 96 -4.54 15.66 -11.63
N GLU A 97 -5.34 14.83 -12.29
CA GLU A 97 -5.86 15.06 -13.66
C GLU A 97 -4.73 15.37 -14.68
N TRP A 98 -3.57 14.74 -14.51
CA TRP A 98 -2.42 14.89 -15.40
C TRP A 98 -2.47 13.93 -16.58
N THR A 99 -1.75 14.29 -17.65
CA THR A 99 -1.66 13.46 -18.85
C THR A 99 -0.82 12.21 -18.59
N PHE A 100 -1.39 11.02 -18.81
CA PHE A 100 -0.70 9.74 -18.63
C PHE A 100 0.50 9.54 -19.56
N THR A 101 0.56 10.25 -20.68
CA THR A 101 1.58 10.06 -21.74
C THR A 101 2.63 11.17 -21.78
N ASP A 102 2.74 11.99 -20.74
CA ASP A 102 3.81 12.98 -20.68
C ASP A 102 5.19 12.30 -20.47
N ALA A 103 6.27 13.01 -20.78
CA ALA A 103 7.61 12.45 -20.71
C ALA A 103 7.98 11.93 -19.31
N LYS A 104 7.45 12.55 -18.24
CA LYS A 104 7.73 12.10 -16.87
C LYS A 104 7.02 10.78 -16.59
N SER A 105 5.73 10.65 -16.92
CA SER A 105 4.99 9.40 -16.77
C SER A 105 5.60 8.27 -17.57
N LEU A 106 5.94 8.52 -18.84
CA LEU A 106 6.58 7.53 -19.70
C LEU A 106 7.92 7.04 -19.14
N SER A 107 8.71 7.93 -18.53
CA SER A 107 9.97 7.54 -17.90
C SER A 107 9.74 6.60 -16.71
N VAL A 108 8.72 6.85 -15.88
CA VAL A 108 8.36 5.99 -14.74
C VAL A 108 7.80 4.65 -15.22
N TYR A 109 6.95 4.65 -16.26
CA TYR A 109 6.45 3.41 -16.86
C TYR A 109 7.56 2.58 -17.48
N ALA A 110 8.55 3.20 -18.14
CA ALA A 110 9.69 2.50 -18.70
C ALA A 110 10.52 1.82 -17.59
N VAL A 111 10.79 2.52 -16.49
CA VAL A 111 11.50 1.96 -15.33
C VAL A 111 10.69 0.82 -14.70
N GLY A 112 9.40 1.02 -14.46
CA GLY A 112 8.51 -0.02 -13.92
C GLY A 112 8.42 -1.25 -14.83
N ALA A 113 8.31 -1.04 -16.14
CA ALA A 113 8.30 -2.12 -17.13
C ALA A 113 9.63 -2.90 -17.13
N LEU A 114 10.77 -2.21 -16.97
CA LEU A 114 12.08 -2.86 -16.84
C LEU A 114 12.14 -3.76 -15.61
N PHE A 115 11.60 -3.31 -14.47
CA PHE A 115 11.53 -4.10 -13.24
C PHE A 115 10.65 -5.34 -13.38
N VAL A 116 9.57 -5.25 -14.15
CA VAL A 116 8.65 -6.37 -14.41
C VAL A 116 9.25 -7.38 -15.41
N LEU A 117 9.75 -6.88 -16.55
CA LEU A 117 10.19 -7.70 -17.69
C LEU A 117 11.60 -8.27 -17.51
N LYS A 118 12.49 -7.54 -16.83
CA LYS A 118 13.90 -7.90 -16.63
C LYS A 118 14.32 -7.75 -15.16
N PRO A 119 13.69 -8.50 -14.24
CA PRO A 119 13.98 -8.38 -12.81
C PRO A 119 15.44 -8.71 -12.47
N GLU A 120 16.07 -9.63 -13.21
CA GLU A 120 17.47 -10.05 -13.04
C GLU A 120 18.47 -8.90 -13.21
N LEU A 121 18.22 -7.98 -14.16
CA LEU A 121 19.07 -6.81 -14.40
C LEU A 121 19.01 -5.81 -13.26
N VAL A 122 17.91 -5.81 -12.51
CA VAL A 122 17.72 -4.92 -11.36
C VAL A 122 18.26 -5.60 -10.11
N GLN A 123 18.07 -6.92 -9.96
CA GLN A 123 18.62 -7.71 -8.87
C GLN A 123 20.16 -7.70 -8.81
N SER A 124 20.84 -7.54 -9.94
CA SER A 124 22.31 -7.39 -9.95
C SER A 124 22.79 -6.02 -9.42
N ILE A 125 21.87 -5.06 -9.27
CA ILE A 125 22.12 -3.69 -8.80
C ILE A 125 21.54 -3.49 -7.37
N LEU A 126 20.61 -4.36 -6.95
CA LEU A 126 19.95 -4.38 -5.63
C LEU A 126 20.78 -5.12 -4.58
#